data_AF-A0A8T4C894-F1
#
_entry.id   AF-A0A8T4C894-F1
#
_cell.length_a   1.000
_cell.length_b   1.000
_cell.length_c   1.000
_cell.angle_alpha   90.00
_cell.angle_beta   90.00
_cell.angle_gamma   90.00
#
_symmetry.space_group_name_H-M   'P 1'
#
loop_
_entity.id
_entity.type
_entity.pdbx_description
1 polymer ?
#
loop_
_entity_poly.entity_id
_entity_poly.type
_entity_poly.pdbx_seq_one_letter_code
_entity_poly.pdbx_strand_id
1 'polypeptide(L)'
;MADITENELPGIGKRFSLDTVEGGTVTVIAHLSGRRDVYYSTGEDRSPTFFTLTDEEARRLSAVLGDTFYKPAPMEMLRSALSASGGIELLHIAEGSPVVGRTLRELDVRRKTGATVVGIKRGEDTLTNPPASATLQRNDYLIVMGGSAQLRRLDRMIRGT
;
A
#
# COMPACT_ATOMS: atom_id res chain seq x y z
N MET A 1 7.70 15.88 -1.07
CA MET A 1 8.87 14.99 -1.22
C MET A 1 9.64 15.15 0.07
N ALA A 2 9.94 14.08 0.80
CA ALA A 2 10.80 14.22 1.96
C ALA A 2 12.22 14.41 1.41
N ASP A 3 12.78 15.61 1.59
CA ASP A 3 14.10 15.93 1.05
C ASP A 3 15.18 15.18 1.83
N ILE A 4 16.12 14.59 1.10
CA ILE A 4 17.29 13.96 1.71
C ILE A 4 18.29 15.05 2.04
N THR A 5 18.72 15.11 3.30
CA THR A 5 19.81 15.99 3.73
C THR A 5 21.14 15.26 3.58
N GLU A 6 22.12 15.90 2.95
CA GLU A 6 23.45 15.34 2.67
C GLU A 6 24.54 16.13 3.39
N ASN A 7 25.48 15.44 4.03
CA ASN A 7 26.63 16.05 4.68
C ASN A 7 27.91 15.22 4.46
N GLU A 8 28.99 15.88 4.05
CA GLU A 8 30.31 15.25 4.00
C GLU A 8 30.84 14.98 5.42
N LEU A 9 31.45 13.81 5.62
CA LEU A 9 32.14 13.43 6.85
C LEU A 9 33.63 13.18 6.53
N PRO A 10 34.50 14.19 6.74
CA PRO A 10 35.92 14.09 6.38
C PRO A 10 36.60 12.86 6.95
N GLY A 11 37.23 12.07 6.08
CA GLY A 11 37.93 10.82 6.44
C GLY A 11 37.03 9.61 6.72
N ILE A 12 35.71 9.78 6.69
CA ILE A 12 34.73 8.71 6.94
C ILE A 12 33.95 8.40 5.67
N GLY A 13 33.39 9.43 5.03
CA GLY A 13 32.54 9.30 3.86
C GLY A 13 31.42 10.34 3.88
N LYS A 14 30.17 9.93 3.67
CA LYS A 14 29.03 10.85 3.53
C LYS A 14 27.84 10.40 4.37
N ARG A 15 27.17 11.34 5.01
CA ARG A 15 25.93 11.13 5.76
C ARG A 15 24.74 11.59 4.93
N PHE A 16 23.72 10.75 4.89
CA PHE A 16 22.40 11.05 4.34
C PHE A 16 21.36 10.92 5.46
N SER A 17 20.41 11.84 5.53
CA SER A 17 19.32 11.80 6.51
C SER A 17 17.98 12.08 5.84
N LEU A 18 16.95 11.33 6.26
CA LEU A 18 15.58 11.40 5.77
C LEU A 18 14.62 11.36 6.96
N ASP A 19 13.77 12.38 7.08
CA ASP A 19 12.68 12.38 8.05
C ASP A 19 11.48 11.61 7.49
N THR A 20 10.94 10.70 8.31
CA THR A 20 9.81 9.84 7.95
C THR A 20 8.49 10.51 8.33
N VAL A 21 7.41 10.13 7.63
CA VAL A 21 6.05 10.60 7.95
C VAL A 21 5.57 10.15 9.33
N GLU A 22 6.20 9.12 9.90
CA GLU A 22 5.93 8.62 11.24
C GLU A 22 6.69 9.40 12.34
N GLY A 23 7.47 10.43 11.97
CA GLY A 23 8.17 11.31 12.91
C GLY A 23 9.52 10.79 13.41
N GLY A 24 10.09 9.78 12.75
CA GLY A 24 11.46 9.31 12.97
C GLY A 24 12.43 9.81 11.91
N THR A 25 13.72 9.65 12.14
CA THR A 25 14.77 9.99 11.17
C THR A 25 15.58 8.75 10.84
N VAL A 26 15.70 8.44 9.54
CA VAL A 26 16.63 7.44 9.01
C VAL A 26 17.92 8.15 8.63
N THR A 27 19.06 7.68 9.15
CA THR A 27 20.38 8.19 8.78
C THR A 27 21.24 7.07 8.22
N VAL A 28 21.89 7.33 7.08
CA VAL A 28 22.84 6.41 6.43
C VAL A 28 24.20 7.08 6.37
N ILE A 29 25.22 6.42 6.90
CA ILE A 29 26.63 6.79 6.69
C ILE A 29 27.22 5.86 5.64
N ALA A 30 27.45 6.39 4.45
CA ALA A 30 28.19 5.69 3.40
C ALA A 30 29.69 5.92 3.61
N HIS A 31 30.39 4.88 4.08
CA HIS A 31 31.82 4.95 4.33
C HIS A 31 32.61 4.83 3.03
N LEU A 32 33.82 5.40 3.01
CA LEU A 32 34.76 5.28 1.88
C LEU A 32 35.13 3.81 1.57
N SER A 33 35.00 2.91 2.53
CA SER A 33 35.21 1.46 2.36
C SER A 33 34.09 0.75 1.60
N GLY A 34 32.97 1.43 1.30
CA GLY A 34 31.76 0.82 0.77
C GLY A 34 30.83 0.22 1.82
N ARG A 35 31.20 0.25 3.11
CA ARG A 35 30.28 -0.15 4.19
C ARG A 35 29.22 0.93 4.43
N ARG A 36 28.00 0.55 4.80
CA ARG A 36 26.93 1.49 5.19
C ARG A 36 26.54 1.22 6.64
N ASP A 37 26.55 2.26 7.47
CA ASP A 37 25.96 2.19 8.81
C ASP A 37 24.61 2.92 8.75
N VAL A 38 23.53 2.24 9.15
CA VAL A 38 22.15 2.73 9.05
C VAL A 38 21.59 2.87 10.45
N TYR A 39 20.97 4.02 10.74
CA TYR A 39 20.41 4.38 12.03
C TYR A 39 18.94 4.77 11.87
N TYR A 40 18.10 4.38 12.81
CA TYR A 40 16.75 4.92 12.98
C TYR A 40 16.59 5.48 14.39
N SER A 41 16.16 6.74 14.49
CA SER A 41 15.89 7.41 15.77
C SER A 41 14.51 8.04 15.79
N THR A 42 13.80 7.92 16.90
CA THR A 42 12.56 8.66 17.18
C THR A 42 12.86 9.77 18.19
N GLY A 43 12.09 10.86 18.14
CA GLY A 43 12.37 12.11 18.89
C GLY A 43 12.41 12.01 20.41
N GLU A 44 12.13 10.85 21.00
CA GLU A 44 12.05 10.66 22.46
C GLU A 44 13.04 9.61 23.01
N ASP A 45 13.61 8.74 22.17
CA ASP A 45 14.51 7.67 22.60
C ASP A 45 15.94 7.86 22.06
N ARG A 46 16.91 7.92 22.98
CA ARG A 46 18.33 8.19 22.70
C ARG A 46 19.11 6.95 22.26
N SER A 47 18.45 5.79 22.15
CA SER A 47 19.08 4.55 21.69
C SER A 47 18.65 4.25 20.25
N PRO A 48 19.33 4.82 19.23
CA PRO A 48 18.99 4.53 17.85
C PRO A 48 19.21 3.03 17.57
N THR A 49 18.23 2.40 16.92
CA THR A 49 18.46 1.08 16.33
C THR A 49 19.41 1.26 15.16
N PHE A 50 20.51 0.52 15.16
CA PHE A 50 21.46 0.57 14.07
C PHE A 50 21.87 -0.80 13.57
N PHE A 51 22.23 -0.86 12.30
CA PHE A 51 22.84 -2.01 11.69
C PHE A 51 23.85 -1.58 10.64
N THR A 52 24.74 -2.50 10.29
CA THR A 52 25.82 -2.26 9.33
C THR A 52 25.61 -3.19 8.15
N LEU A 53 25.74 -2.65 6.95
CA LEU A 53 25.69 -3.39 5.70
C LEU A 53 27.05 -3.35 5.02
N THR A 54 27.45 -4.50 4.47
CA THR A 54 28.51 -4.57 3.47
C THR A 54 28.10 -3.87 2.16
N ASP A 55 29.06 -3.66 1.26
CA ASP A 55 28.79 -3.07 -0.05
C ASP A 55 27.79 -3.90 -0.89
N GLU A 56 27.89 -5.23 -0.80
CA GLU A 56 26.98 -6.13 -1.50
C GLU A 56 25.57 -6.12 -0.91
N GLU A 57 25.43 -6.20 0.40
CA GLU A 57 24.12 -6.17 1.07
C GLU A 57 23.41 -4.83 0.83
N ALA A 58 24.15 -3.72 0.87
CA ALA A 58 23.61 -2.39 0.58
C ALA A 58 23.06 -2.29 -0.85
N ARG A 59 23.79 -2.83 -1.85
CA ARG A 59 23.29 -2.88 -3.24
C ARG A 59 22.01 -3.71 -3.36
N ARG A 60 21.96 -4.88 -2.72
CA ARG A 60 20.78 -5.76 -2.77
C ARG A 60 19.57 -5.10 -2.11
N LEU A 61 19.76 -4.48 -0.94
CA LEU A 61 18.69 -3.75 -0.26
C LEU A 61 18.22 -2.54 -1.08
N SER A 62 19.15 -1.82 -1.71
CA SER A 62 18.82 -0.72 -2.62
C SER A 62 17.93 -1.16 -3.77
N ALA A 63 18.12 -2.36 -4.32
CA ALA A 63 17.28 -2.88 -5.39
C ALA A 63 15.86 -3.26 -4.90
N VAL A 64 15.71 -3.62 -3.62
CA VAL A 64 14.38 -3.82 -3.00
C VAL A 64 13.69 -2.47 -2.81
N LEU A 65 14.40 -1.48 -2.25
CA LEU A 65 13.86 -0.15 -1.96
C LEU A 65 13.59 0.69 -3.23
N GLY A 66 14.36 0.46 -4.29
CA GLY A 66 14.23 1.14 -5.59
C GLY A 66 13.30 0.43 -6.56
N ASP A 67 12.35 -0.38 -6.08
CA ASP A 67 11.36 -1.12 -6.86
C ASP A 67 11.92 -2.03 -7.97
N THR A 68 13.21 -2.38 -7.93
CA THR A 68 13.86 -3.20 -8.96
C THR A 68 13.47 -4.67 -8.82
N PHE A 69 13.35 -5.17 -7.59
CA PHE A 69 12.90 -6.55 -7.32
C PHE A 69 11.38 -6.69 -7.21
N TYR A 70 10.68 -5.65 -6.77
CA TYR A 70 9.23 -5.66 -6.61
C TYR A 70 8.72 -4.27 -6.91
N LYS A 71 7.92 -4.12 -7.97
CA LYS A 71 7.25 -2.87 -8.28
C LYS A 71 5.82 -2.96 -7.78
N PRO A 72 5.40 -2.16 -6.77
CA PRO A 72 3.99 -2.08 -6.40
C PRO A 72 3.18 -1.74 -7.64
N ALA A 73 2.27 -2.62 -8.05
CA ALA A 73 1.44 -2.36 -9.21
C ALA A 73 0.49 -1.19 -8.87
N PRO A 74 0.51 -0.08 -9.63
CA PRO A 74 -0.48 0.98 -9.47
C PRO A 74 -1.89 0.38 -9.50
N MET A 75 -2.79 0.88 -8.66
CA MET A 75 -4.16 0.37 -8.57
C MET A 75 -4.87 0.28 -9.93
N GLU A 76 -4.56 1.18 -10.85
CA GLU A 76 -5.09 1.18 -12.21
C GLU A 76 -4.56 0.01 -13.06
N MET A 77 -3.31 -0.41 -12.87
CA MET A 77 -2.78 -1.62 -13.52
C MET A 77 -3.43 -2.88 -12.94
N LEU A 78 -3.58 -2.95 -11.62
CA LEU A 78 -4.27 -4.07 -10.97
C LEU A 78 -5.73 -4.17 -11.45
N ARG A 79 -6.43 -3.04 -11.55
CA ARG A 79 -7.77 -2.94 -12.15
C ARG A 79 -7.79 -3.47 -13.57
N SER A 80 -6.91 -2.96 -14.43
CA SER A 80 -6.85 -3.37 -15.83
C SER A 80 -6.59 -4.86 -15.98
N ALA A 81 -5.69 -5.44 -15.18
CA ALA A 81 -5.38 -6.86 -15.21
C ALA A 81 -6.56 -7.74 -14.77
N LEU A 82 -7.25 -7.37 -13.69
CA LEU A 82 -8.43 -8.09 -13.23
C LEU A 82 -9.58 -8.01 -14.23
N SER A 83 -9.84 -6.82 -14.79
CA SER A 83 -10.87 -6.64 -15.82
C SER A 83 -10.56 -7.46 -17.09
N ALA A 84 -9.30 -7.56 -17.49
CA ALA A 84 -8.88 -8.39 -18.63
C ALA A 84 -9.08 -9.90 -18.40
N SER A 85 -9.10 -10.35 -17.14
CA SER A 85 -9.34 -11.75 -16.77
C SER A 85 -10.77 -12.21 -17.01
N GLY A 86 -11.69 -11.27 -17.29
CA GLY A 86 -13.10 -11.55 -17.54
C GLY A 86 -13.83 -11.88 -16.24
N GLY A 87 -14.73 -10.99 -15.82
CA GLY A 87 -15.64 -11.23 -14.71
C GLY A 87 -15.05 -11.03 -13.31
N ILE A 88 -13.88 -10.40 -13.18
CA ILE A 88 -13.37 -9.84 -11.92
C ILE A 88 -13.12 -8.34 -12.12
N GLU A 89 -13.59 -7.51 -11.19
CA GLU A 89 -13.39 -6.06 -11.22
C GLU A 89 -13.03 -5.51 -9.84
N LEU A 90 -12.43 -4.32 -9.82
CA LEU A 90 -12.07 -3.56 -8.63
C LEU A 90 -12.92 -2.28 -8.57
N LEU A 91 -13.94 -2.27 -7.71
CA LEU A 91 -14.87 -1.15 -7.56
C LEU A 91 -14.48 -0.26 -6.37
N HIS A 92 -14.32 1.04 -6.62
CA HIS A 92 -13.90 2.00 -5.60
C HIS A 92 -15.12 2.56 -4.85
N ILE A 93 -15.07 2.55 -3.52
CA ILE A 93 -16.07 3.16 -2.66
C ILE A 93 -15.65 4.60 -2.37
N ALA A 94 -16.18 5.54 -3.16
CA ALA A 94 -15.94 6.96 -2.93
C ALA A 94 -16.49 7.41 -1.56
N GLU A 95 -15.96 8.51 -1.03
CA GLU A 95 -16.32 9.03 0.30
C GLU A 95 -17.82 9.32 0.46
N GLY A 96 -18.50 9.77 -0.59
CA GLY A 96 -19.95 10.03 -0.61
C GLY A 96 -20.82 8.82 -0.96
N SER A 97 -20.26 7.61 -1.02
CA SER A 97 -21.00 6.41 -1.40
C SER A 97 -22.06 6.04 -0.35
N PRO A 98 -23.31 5.70 -0.76
CA PRO A 98 -24.37 5.29 0.18
C PRO A 98 -24.12 3.93 0.84
N VAL A 99 -23.06 3.22 0.45
CA VAL A 99 -22.69 1.94 1.06
C VAL A 99 -21.70 2.10 2.22
N VAL A 100 -21.13 3.29 2.42
CA VAL A 100 -20.19 3.56 3.52
C VAL A 100 -20.88 3.34 4.86
N GLY A 101 -20.19 2.66 5.77
CA GLY A 101 -20.68 2.32 7.11
C GLY A 101 -21.64 1.14 7.15
N ARG A 102 -21.98 0.53 6.00
CA ARG A 102 -22.89 -0.61 5.92
C ARG A 102 -22.13 -1.92 5.83
N THR A 103 -22.71 -2.98 6.38
CA THR A 103 -22.14 -4.32 6.27
C THR A 103 -22.50 -5.00 4.94
N LEU A 104 -21.67 -5.96 4.51
CA LEU A 104 -22.01 -6.80 3.34
C LEU A 104 -23.37 -7.50 3.50
N ARG A 105 -23.73 -7.88 4.73
CA ARG A 105 -25.04 -8.45 5.08
C ARG A 105 -26.19 -7.47 4.85
N GLU A 106 -26.08 -6.23 5.32
CA GLU A 106 -27.12 -5.20 5.15
C GLU A 106 -27.32 -4.82 3.69
N LEU A 107 -26.23 -4.78 2.94
CA LEU A 107 -26.26 -4.48 1.51
C LEU A 107 -26.85 -5.63 0.72
N ASP A 108 -26.59 -6.86 1.17
CA ASP A 108 -27.06 -8.10 0.56
C ASP A 108 -26.69 -8.18 -0.93
N VAL A 109 -25.41 -7.91 -1.17
CA VAL A 109 -24.83 -7.67 -2.49
C VAL A 109 -25.18 -8.80 -3.46
N ARG A 110 -24.92 -10.05 -3.06
CA ARG A 110 -25.11 -11.22 -3.93
C ARG A 110 -26.57 -11.39 -4.34
N ARG A 111 -27.52 -11.23 -3.43
CA ARG A 111 -28.95 -11.36 -3.75
C ARG A 111 -29.43 -10.23 -4.65
N LYS A 112 -29.00 -8.99 -4.39
CA LYS A 112 -29.50 -7.81 -5.13
C LYS A 112 -28.84 -7.60 -6.49
N THR A 113 -27.56 -7.93 -6.63
CA THR A 113 -26.80 -7.65 -7.86
C THR A 113 -26.43 -8.91 -8.62
N GLY A 114 -26.28 -10.05 -7.93
CA GLY A 114 -25.73 -11.29 -8.44
C GLY A 114 -24.20 -11.36 -8.40
N ALA A 115 -23.51 -10.27 -8.03
CA ALA A 115 -22.06 -10.24 -7.90
C ALA A 115 -21.60 -10.78 -6.54
N THR A 116 -20.38 -11.32 -6.50
CA THR A 116 -19.75 -11.84 -5.28
C THR A 116 -18.59 -10.93 -4.90
N VAL A 117 -18.56 -10.46 -3.65
CA VAL A 117 -17.39 -9.77 -3.10
C VAL A 117 -16.41 -10.84 -2.62
N VAL A 118 -15.22 -10.89 -3.22
CA VAL A 118 -14.19 -11.89 -2.88
C VAL A 118 -13.05 -11.28 -2.06
N GLY A 119 -12.95 -9.95 -2.02
CA GLY A 119 -11.97 -9.24 -1.19
C GLY A 119 -12.31 -7.77 -1.01
N ILE A 120 -11.73 -7.16 0.02
CA ILE A 120 -11.75 -5.72 0.27
C ILE A 120 -10.31 -5.27 0.45
N LYS A 121 -9.81 -4.39 -0.44
CA LYS A 121 -8.53 -3.72 -0.25
C LYS A 121 -8.77 -2.38 0.46
N ARG A 122 -8.06 -2.15 1.56
CA ARG A 122 -8.17 -0.98 2.43
C ARG A 122 -6.78 -0.44 2.71
N GLY A 123 -6.41 0.64 2.01
CA GLY A 123 -5.03 1.10 1.98
C GLY A 123 -4.09 -0.02 1.52
N GLU A 124 -3.13 -0.37 2.37
CA GLU A 124 -2.17 -1.45 2.11
C GLU A 124 -2.73 -2.84 2.43
N ASP A 125 -3.73 -2.94 3.30
CA ASP A 125 -4.29 -4.21 3.73
C ASP A 125 -5.29 -4.78 2.72
N THR A 126 -5.37 -6.11 2.67
CA THR A 126 -6.40 -6.82 1.89
C THR A 126 -7.10 -7.85 2.76
N LEU A 127 -8.40 -7.66 2.96
CA LEU A 127 -9.28 -8.63 3.60
C LEU A 127 -9.81 -9.59 2.55
N THR A 128 -9.22 -10.78 2.49
CA THR A 128 -9.65 -11.86 1.58
C THR A 128 -10.86 -12.59 2.14
N ASN A 129 -11.83 -12.92 1.29
CA ASN A 129 -13.08 -13.60 1.66
C ASN A 129 -13.78 -12.93 2.87
N PRO A 130 -14.18 -11.65 2.74
CA PRO A 130 -14.71 -10.87 3.85
C PRO A 130 -15.97 -11.53 4.43
N PRO A 131 -16.12 -11.59 5.78
CA PRO A 131 -17.33 -12.12 6.38
C PRO A 131 -18.52 -11.19 6.10
N ALA A 132 -19.74 -11.70 6.22
CA ALA A 132 -20.94 -10.90 6.00
C ALA A 132 -21.08 -9.71 6.97
N SER A 133 -20.40 -9.75 8.13
CA SER A 133 -20.30 -8.64 9.09
C SER A 133 -19.27 -7.57 8.70
N ALA A 134 -18.47 -7.77 7.64
CA ALA A 134 -17.49 -6.78 7.21
C ALA A 134 -18.19 -5.48 6.83
N THR A 135 -17.75 -4.39 7.44
CA THR A 135 -18.26 -3.03 7.21
C THR A 135 -17.44 -2.36 6.12
N LEU A 136 -18.12 -1.80 5.11
CA LEU A 136 -17.50 -1.06 4.04
C LEU A 136 -17.13 0.35 4.50
N GLN A 137 -15.91 0.78 4.18
CA GLN A 137 -15.38 2.08 4.54
C GLN A 137 -15.16 2.94 3.29
N ARG A 138 -15.10 4.26 3.49
CA ARG A 138 -14.67 5.18 2.44
C ARG A 138 -13.27 4.81 1.97
N ASN A 139 -13.05 4.94 0.67
CA ASN A 139 -11.79 4.60 -0.03
C ASN A 139 -11.42 3.11 -0.03
N ASP A 140 -12.34 2.22 0.37
CA ASP A 140 -12.18 0.79 0.11
C ASP A 140 -12.25 0.51 -1.40
N TYR A 141 -11.52 -0.50 -1.84
CA TYR A 141 -11.72 -1.13 -3.12
C TYR A 141 -12.28 -2.53 -2.94
N LEU A 142 -13.47 -2.78 -3.50
CA LEU A 142 -14.04 -4.11 -3.54
C LEU A 142 -13.48 -4.89 -4.71
N ILE A 143 -12.91 -6.06 -4.43
CA ILE A 143 -12.60 -7.07 -5.44
C ILE A 143 -13.86 -7.91 -5.62
N VAL A 144 -14.48 -7.81 -6.79
CA VAL A 144 -15.78 -8.38 -7.08
C VAL A 144 -15.73 -9.30 -8.28
N MET A 145 -16.53 -10.35 -8.25
CA MET A 145 -16.62 -11.34 -9.31
C MET A 145 -18.08 -11.47 -9.79
N GLY A 146 -18.27 -11.54 -11.10
CA GLY A 146 -19.57 -11.73 -11.73
C GLY A 146 -19.58 -11.37 -13.22
N GLY A 147 -20.68 -11.65 -13.90
CA GLY A 147 -20.88 -11.20 -15.28
C GLY A 147 -21.08 -9.68 -15.35
N SER A 148 -20.81 -9.07 -16.50
CA SER A 148 -20.81 -7.61 -16.65
C SER A 148 -22.12 -6.93 -16.21
N ALA A 149 -23.27 -7.58 -16.40
CA ALA A 149 -24.56 -7.04 -15.93
C ALA A 149 -24.69 -7.04 -14.40
N GLN A 150 -24.12 -8.05 -13.72
CA GLN A 150 -24.08 -8.13 -12.26
C GLN A 150 -23.14 -7.07 -11.68
N LEU A 151 -21.96 -6.93 -12.28
CA LEU A 151 -20.96 -5.94 -11.87
C LEU A 151 -21.47 -4.51 -12.05
N ARG A 152 -22.13 -4.19 -13.18
CA ARG A 152 -22.77 -2.87 -13.38
C ARG A 152 -23.85 -2.55 -12.35
N ARG A 153 -24.65 -3.53 -11.92
CA ARG A 153 -25.66 -3.33 -10.86
C ARG A 153 -25.00 -3.02 -9.52
N LEU A 154 -23.88 -3.69 -9.21
CA LEU A 154 -23.12 -3.42 -8.01
C LEU A 154 -22.45 -2.05 -8.05
N ASP A 155 -21.80 -1.68 -9.15
CA ASP A 155 -21.21 -0.34 -9.31
C ASP A 155 -22.27 0.77 -9.12
N ARG A 156 -23.47 0.59 -9.68
CA ARG A 156 -24.59 1.51 -9.47
C ARG A 156 -25.01 1.59 -8.00
N MET A 157 -25.14 0.46 -7.30
CA MET A 157 -25.42 0.44 -5.87
C MET A 157 -24.35 1.18 -5.05
N ILE A 158 -23.08 1.02 -5.41
CA ILE A 158 -21.95 1.71 -4.77
C ILE A 158 -21.98 3.21 -5.06
N ARG A 159 -22.37 3.63 -6.26
CA ARG A 159 -22.45 5.06 -6.63
C ARG A 159 -23.72 5.74 -6.14
N GLY A 160 -24.79 4.99 -5.87
CA GLY A 160 -26.09 5.53 -5.51
C GLY A 160 -26.87 6.11 -6.70
N THR A 161 -26.67 5.59 -7.90
CA THR A 161 -27.32 6.04 -9.15
C THR A 161 -28.32 5.04 -9.74
#